data_AF-A0A656JU48-F1
#
_entry.id   AF-A0A656JU48-F1
#
_cell.length_a   1.000
_cell.length_b   1.000
_cell.length_c   1.000
_cell.angle_alpha   90.00
_cell.angle_beta   90.00
_cell.angle_gamma   90.00
#
_symmetry.space_group_name_H-M   'P 1'
#
loop_
_entity.id
_entity.type
_entity.pdbx_description
1 polymer ?
#
loop_
_entity_poly.entity_id
_entity_poly.type
_entity_poly.pdbx_seq_one_letter_code
_entity_poly.pdbx_strand_id
1 'polypeptide(L)'
;SNPRGTLHVTPTAESDAKAKARPSMTAFIGPLSEYRVYLSLQGSALIKTVTALQEAIDAGDLSAAQAAYLPARAAYQRIAPAAQRLSELDNAINARADYYEKREQDPGFTGFHRVEYALFEQHSVEGLSPVAQRLQSDVTQLKKQLMAQSLAPDQLPAIATRTMRSLADVRSNGAQASCCRRSTRQPPTWTPR
;
A
#
# COMPACT_ATOMS: atom_id res chain seq x y z
N SER A 1 -41.48 -4.52 -32.75
CA SER A 1 -40.79 -3.42 -33.45
C SER A 1 -40.27 -2.46 -32.40
N ASN A 2 -38.96 -2.36 -32.20
CA ASN A 2 -38.36 -1.44 -31.22
C ASN A 2 -38.02 -0.13 -31.94
N PRO A 3 -38.73 0.99 -31.68
CA PRO A 3 -38.45 2.24 -32.38
C PRO A 3 -37.09 2.78 -31.91
N ARG A 4 -36.11 2.81 -32.82
CA ARG A 4 -34.80 3.44 -32.58
C ARG A 4 -34.97 4.95 -32.59
N GLY A 5 -35.47 5.52 -31.50
CA GLY A 5 -35.47 6.97 -31.26
C GLY A 5 -34.11 7.42 -30.72
N THR A 6 -33.50 8.41 -31.37
CA THR A 6 -32.27 9.07 -30.90
C THR A 6 -32.60 10.01 -29.74
N LEU A 7 -32.01 9.75 -28.57
CA LEU A 7 -32.08 10.66 -27.43
C LEU A 7 -31.08 11.80 -27.64
N HIS A 8 -31.58 13.01 -27.92
CA HIS A 8 -30.78 14.23 -27.87
C HIS A 8 -30.75 14.75 -26.43
N VAL A 9 -29.59 14.68 -25.78
CA VAL A 9 -29.38 15.27 -24.45
C VAL A 9 -28.95 16.73 -24.64
N THR A 10 -29.81 17.67 -24.29
CA THR A 10 -29.51 19.10 -24.33
C THR A 10 -28.63 19.48 -23.13
N PRO A 11 -27.46 20.10 -23.32
CA PRO A 11 -26.64 20.58 -22.21
C PRO A 11 -27.39 21.63 -21.38
N THR A 12 -27.35 21.50 -20.05
CA THR A 12 -27.82 22.55 -19.14
C THR A 12 -26.72 23.56 -18.86
N ALA A 13 -27.09 24.77 -18.42
CA ALA A 13 -26.11 25.78 -17.98
C ALA A 13 -25.14 25.24 -16.90
N GLU A 14 -25.63 24.35 -16.03
CA GLU A 14 -24.80 23.63 -15.05
C GLU A 14 -23.84 22.62 -15.69
N SER A 15 -24.28 21.88 -16.71
CA SER A 15 -23.43 20.94 -17.45
C SER A 15 -22.34 21.67 -18.25
N ASP A 16 -22.69 22.80 -18.86
CA ASP A 16 -21.73 23.65 -19.58
C ASP A 16 -20.72 24.31 -18.65
N ALA A 17 -21.17 24.80 -17.49
CA ALA A 17 -20.27 25.33 -16.46
C ALA A 17 -19.30 24.25 -15.93
N LYS A 18 -19.78 23.03 -15.69
CA LYS A 18 -18.94 21.88 -15.32
C LYS A 18 -17.94 21.49 -16.41
N ALA A 19 -18.35 21.52 -17.67
CA ALA A 19 -17.47 21.22 -18.80
C ALA A 19 -16.35 22.25 -18.93
N LYS A 20 -16.67 23.54 -18.78
CA LYS A 20 -15.67 24.64 -18.81
C LYS A 20 -14.72 24.64 -17.61
N ALA A 21 -15.16 24.13 -16.46
CA ALA A 21 -14.32 24.04 -15.26
C ALA A 21 -13.33 22.86 -15.26
N ARG A 22 -13.50 21.86 -16.14
CA ARG A 22 -12.59 20.72 -16.23
C ARG A 22 -11.30 21.11 -16.96
N PRO A 23 -10.11 20.76 -16.43
CA PRO A 23 -8.86 20.96 -17.15
C PRO A 23 -8.88 20.23 -18.49
N SER A 24 -8.23 20.80 -19.51
CA SER A 24 -8.04 20.13 -20.78
C SER A 24 -7.21 18.86 -20.61
N MET A 25 -7.36 17.88 -21.51
CA MET A 25 -6.54 16.65 -21.48
C MET A 25 -5.04 16.96 -21.58
N THR A 26 -4.66 18.02 -22.31
CA THR A 26 -3.28 18.47 -22.45
C THR A 26 -2.69 18.97 -21.13
N ALA A 27 -3.50 19.51 -20.22
CA ALA A 27 -3.05 19.98 -18.91
C ALA A 27 -2.53 18.83 -18.01
N PHE A 28 -2.88 17.57 -18.32
CA PHE A 28 -2.43 16.40 -17.56
C PHE A 28 -1.11 15.81 -18.05
N ILE A 29 -0.60 16.21 -19.23
CA ILE A 29 0.63 15.61 -19.80
C ILE A 29 1.83 15.79 -18.86
N GLY A 30 2.05 17.01 -18.36
CA GLY A 30 3.13 17.32 -17.42
C GLY A 30 3.00 16.56 -16.09
N PRO A 31 1.88 16.71 -15.36
CA PRO A 31 1.66 16.01 -14.09
C PRO A 31 1.72 14.48 -14.19
N LEU A 32 1.22 13.88 -15.27
CA LEU A 32 1.32 12.43 -15.49
C LEU A 32 2.76 11.98 -15.73
N SER A 33 3.55 12.76 -16.47
CA SER A 33 4.97 12.52 -16.68
C SER A 33 5.75 12.58 -15.37
N GLU A 34 5.53 13.62 -14.57
CA GLU A 34 6.16 13.77 -13.25
C GLU A 34 5.77 12.65 -12.30
N TYR A 35 4.49 12.26 -12.29
CA TYR A 35 4.01 11.16 -11.45
C TYR A 35 4.65 9.82 -11.85
N ARG A 36 4.85 9.57 -13.15
CA ARG A 36 5.57 8.38 -13.63
C ARG A 36 7.03 8.37 -13.15
N VAL A 37 7.71 9.52 -13.21
CA VAL A 37 9.08 9.67 -12.67
C VAL A 37 9.09 9.41 -11.17
N TYR A 38 8.14 9.99 -10.43
CA TYR A 38 7.97 9.77 -8.99
C TYR A 38 7.82 8.28 -8.66
N LEU A 39 6.91 7.56 -9.33
CA LEU A 39 6.71 6.13 -9.12
C LEU A 39 7.95 5.31 -9.43
N SER A 40 8.71 5.67 -10.47
CA SER A 40 9.98 5.02 -10.81
C SER A 40 11.03 5.19 -9.70
N LEU A 41 11.18 6.42 -9.19
CA LEU A 41 12.13 6.74 -8.13
C LEU A 41 11.74 6.06 -6.81
N GLN A 42 10.48 6.18 -6.41
CA GLN A 42 10.00 5.57 -5.16
C GLN A 42 10.00 4.04 -5.23
N GLY A 43 9.65 3.44 -6.37
CA GLY A 43 9.76 1.99 -6.56
C GLY A 43 11.21 1.50 -6.45
N SER A 44 12.16 2.28 -6.97
CA SER A 44 13.59 1.96 -6.83
C SER A 44 14.07 2.08 -5.39
N ALA A 45 13.63 3.12 -4.67
CA ALA A 45 13.91 3.30 -3.25
C ALA A 45 13.33 2.16 -2.40
N LEU A 46 12.10 1.73 -2.71
CA LEU A 46 11.46 0.60 -2.04
C LEU A 46 12.28 -0.69 -2.21
N ILE A 47 12.63 -1.05 -3.45
CA ILE A 47 13.45 -2.23 -3.73
C ILE A 47 14.74 -2.16 -2.92
N LYS A 48 15.46 -1.02 -2.94
CA LYS A 48 16.69 -0.86 -2.18
C LYS A 48 16.50 -1.09 -0.68
N THR A 49 15.46 -0.51 -0.08
CA THR A 49 15.21 -0.67 1.36
C THR A 49 14.76 -2.09 1.74
N VAL A 50 14.01 -2.77 0.86
CA VAL A 50 13.60 -4.17 1.07
C VAL A 50 14.78 -5.11 0.91
N THR A 51 15.70 -4.83 -0.03
CA THR A 51 16.97 -5.56 -0.14
C THR A 51 17.79 -5.47 1.15
N ALA A 52 17.95 -4.28 1.73
CA ALA A 52 18.66 -4.14 3.00
C ALA A 52 17.99 -4.90 4.15
N LEU A 53 16.65 -4.93 4.20
CA LEU A 53 15.90 -5.72 5.16
C LEU A 53 16.12 -7.23 4.95
N GLN A 54 16.06 -7.69 3.69
CA GLN A 54 16.32 -9.08 3.34
C GLN A 54 17.74 -9.49 3.74
N GLU A 55 18.76 -8.69 3.42
CA GLU A 55 20.15 -8.95 3.76
C GLU A 55 20.34 -9.09 5.28
N ALA A 56 19.70 -8.23 6.09
CA ALA A 56 19.75 -8.34 7.55
C ALA A 56 19.08 -9.62 8.08
N ILE A 57 17.95 -10.02 7.49
CA ILE A 57 17.26 -11.28 7.82
C ILE A 57 18.13 -12.48 7.45
N ASP A 58 18.69 -12.49 6.24
CA ASP A 58 19.54 -13.59 5.74
C ASP A 58 20.85 -13.71 6.52
N ALA A 59 21.35 -12.60 7.09
CA ALA A 59 22.50 -12.59 7.99
C ALA A 59 22.19 -13.11 9.42
N GLY A 60 20.92 -13.34 9.74
CA GLY A 60 20.50 -13.74 11.09
C GLY A 60 20.54 -12.60 12.12
N ASP A 61 20.71 -11.34 11.70
CA ASP A 61 20.85 -10.19 12.60
C ASP A 61 19.48 -9.57 12.90
N LEU A 62 18.89 -9.97 14.02
CA LEU A 62 17.59 -9.47 14.47
C LEU A 62 17.58 -7.94 14.66
N SER A 63 18.65 -7.37 15.23
CA SER A 63 18.71 -5.93 15.52
C SER A 63 18.78 -5.12 14.22
N ALA A 64 19.64 -5.54 13.29
CA ALA A 64 19.71 -4.93 11.97
C ALA A 64 18.41 -5.09 11.19
N ALA A 65 17.74 -6.25 11.27
CA ALA A 65 16.47 -6.48 10.60
C ALA A 65 15.35 -5.59 11.16
N GLN A 66 15.26 -5.45 12.48
CA GLN A 66 14.33 -4.52 13.13
C GLN A 66 14.58 -3.07 12.72
N ALA A 67 15.85 -2.65 12.66
CA ALA A 67 16.22 -1.30 12.21
C ALA A 67 15.89 -1.06 10.73
N ALA A 68 16.08 -2.06 9.86
CA ALA A 68 15.81 -1.99 8.43
C ALA A 68 14.31 -2.03 8.08
N TYR A 69 13.47 -2.60 8.97
CA TYR A 69 12.03 -2.75 8.74
C TYR A 69 11.32 -1.40 8.53
N LEU A 70 11.55 -0.42 9.41
CA LEU A 70 10.88 0.88 9.35
C LEU A 70 11.18 1.67 8.06
N PRO A 71 12.45 1.80 7.61
CA PRO A 71 12.77 2.38 6.30
C PRO A 71 12.06 1.69 5.13
N ALA A 72 12.00 0.35 5.13
CA ALA A 72 11.32 -0.40 4.09
C ALA A 72 9.80 -0.15 4.08
N ARG A 73 9.17 -0.12 5.26
CA ARG A 73 7.75 0.26 5.39
C ARG A 73 7.48 1.67 4.91
N ALA A 74 8.30 2.63 5.33
CA ALA A 74 8.14 4.02 4.92
C ALA A 74 8.26 4.17 3.39
N ALA A 75 9.15 3.42 2.74
CA ALA A 75 9.27 3.43 1.29
C ALA A 75 8.02 2.89 0.59
N TYR A 76 7.44 1.79 1.10
CA TYR A 76 6.22 1.23 0.52
C TYR A 76 5.01 2.17 0.72
N GLN A 77 4.88 2.79 1.90
CA GLN A 77 3.78 3.70 2.22
C GLN A 77 3.71 4.92 1.28
N ARG A 78 4.85 5.37 0.73
CA ARG A 78 4.87 6.45 -0.27
C ARG A 78 4.19 6.07 -1.59
N ILE A 79 4.18 4.80 -1.94
CA ILE A 79 3.58 4.30 -3.19
C ILE A 79 2.33 3.45 -2.96
N ALA A 80 1.91 3.23 -1.71
CA ALA A 80 0.73 2.44 -1.37
C ALA A 80 -0.55 2.87 -2.14
N PRO A 81 -0.85 4.18 -2.33
CA PRO A 81 -2.01 4.58 -3.13
C PRO A 81 -1.98 4.09 -4.58
N ALA A 82 -0.78 3.96 -5.16
CA ALA A 82 -0.59 3.40 -6.49
C ALA A 82 -0.66 1.87 -6.45
N ALA A 83 -0.05 1.24 -5.45
CA ALA A 83 -0.02 -0.21 -5.26
C ALA A 83 -1.41 -0.82 -5.06
N GLN A 84 -2.30 -0.13 -4.35
CA GLN A 84 -3.70 -0.55 -4.13
C GLN A 84 -4.53 -0.75 -5.41
N ARG A 85 -4.06 -0.24 -6.56
CA ARG A 85 -4.67 -0.53 -7.87
C ARG A 85 -4.37 -1.96 -8.35
N LEU A 86 -3.37 -2.60 -7.78
CA LEU A 86 -2.89 -3.94 -8.07
C LEU A 86 -3.21 -4.82 -6.86
N SER A 87 -4.50 -5.03 -6.58
CA SER A 87 -5.00 -5.63 -5.33
C SER A 87 -4.28 -6.93 -4.96
N GLU A 88 -4.01 -7.82 -5.92
CA GLU A 88 -3.28 -9.07 -5.68
C GLU A 88 -1.86 -8.84 -5.14
N LEU A 89 -1.11 -7.92 -5.76
CA LEU A 89 0.24 -7.56 -5.30
C LEU A 89 0.21 -6.78 -4.00
N ASP A 90 -0.76 -5.89 -3.84
CA ASP A 90 -0.94 -5.11 -2.60
C ASP A 90 -1.21 -6.05 -1.42
N ASN A 91 -2.07 -7.05 -1.61
CA ASN A 91 -2.36 -8.07 -0.61
C ASN A 91 -1.12 -8.92 -0.31
N ALA A 92 -0.39 -9.38 -1.32
CA ALA A 92 0.83 -10.17 -1.11
C ALA A 92 1.91 -9.41 -0.30
N ILE A 93 2.00 -8.09 -0.49
CA ILE A 93 3.00 -7.22 0.14
C ILE A 93 2.55 -6.72 1.52
N ASN A 94 1.26 -6.40 1.70
CA ASN A 94 0.78 -5.56 2.80
C ASN A 94 -0.50 -6.05 3.47
N ALA A 95 -0.99 -7.25 3.17
CA ALA A 95 -2.11 -7.83 3.91
C ALA A 95 -1.75 -8.00 5.40
N ARG A 96 -2.71 -7.70 6.26
CA ARG A 96 -2.60 -7.92 7.71
C ARG A 96 -3.14 -9.30 8.08
N ALA A 97 -2.68 -9.82 9.21
CA ALA A 97 -3.12 -11.12 9.71
C ALA A 97 -4.65 -11.23 9.86
N ASP A 98 -5.35 -10.14 10.20
CA ASP A 98 -6.81 -10.13 10.36
C ASP A 98 -7.61 -10.36 9.06
N TYR A 99 -6.96 -10.34 7.89
CA TYR A 99 -7.57 -10.73 6.61
C TYR A 99 -7.56 -12.24 6.35
N TYR A 100 -6.84 -13.01 7.16
CA TYR A 100 -6.69 -14.46 7.01
C TYR A 100 -7.48 -15.19 8.08
N GLU A 101 -8.10 -16.32 7.72
CA GLU A 101 -8.87 -17.15 8.66
C GLU A 101 -8.01 -17.63 9.83
N LYS A 102 -6.77 -18.04 9.55
CA LYS A 102 -5.81 -18.53 10.55
C LYS A 102 -4.88 -17.46 11.09
N ARG A 103 -5.10 -16.19 10.70
CA ARG A 103 -4.29 -15.04 11.11
C ARG A 103 -2.79 -15.25 10.93
N GLU A 104 -1.98 -15.06 11.98
CA GLU A 104 -0.53 -15.18 11.94
C GLU A 104 -0.05 -16.61 11.62
N GLN A 105 -0.93 -17.61 11.79
CA GLN A 105 -0.66 -19.02 11.49
C GLN A 105 -1.10 -19.42 10.07
N ASP A 106 -1.62 -18.49 9.28
CA ASP A 106 -2.04 -18.77 7.92
C ASP A 106 -0.83 -18.95 6.98
N PRO A 107 -0.75 -20.03 6.20
CA PRO A 107 0.35 -20.21 5.24
C PRO A 107 0.38 -19.13 4.14
N GLY A 108 -0.76 -18.47 3.90
CA GLY A 108 -0.88 -17.33 2.99
C GLY A 108 -0.45 -15.99 3.59
N PHE A 109 -0.18 -15.92 4.90
CA PHE A 109 0.25 -14.69 5.56
C PHE A 109 1.72 -14.39 5.26
N THR A 110 1.95 -13.49 4.31
CA THR A 110 3.29 -13.10 3.83
C THR A 110 3.51 -11.59 3.89
N GLY A 111 4.59 -11.12 3.27
CA GLY A 111 4.85 -9.69 3.11
C GLY A 111 5.28 -8.99 4.39
N PHE A 112 5.06 -7.67 4.43
CA PHE A 112 5.56 -6.81 5.50
C PHE A 112 5.04 -7.16 6.88
N HIS A 113 3.77 -7.54 7.02
CA HIS A 113 3.20 -7.82 8.34
C HIS A 113 3.63 -9.19 8.88
N ARG A 114 3.92 -10.16 8.00
CA ARG A 114 4.52 -11.44 8.44
C ARG A 114 5.93 -11.24 8.97
N VAL A 115 6.72 -10.37 8.31
CA VAL A 115 8.06 -9.97 8.78
C VAL A 115 7.96 -9.20 10.09
N GLU A 116 7.04 -8.23 10.19
CA GLU A 116 6.79 -7.47 11.43
C GLU A 116 6.53 -8.38 12.63
N TYR A 117 5.61 -9.33 12.45
CA TYR A 117 5.23 -10.27 13.49
C TYR A 117 6.43 -11.08 13.99
N ALA A 118 7.25 -11.61 13.07
CA ALA A 118 8.44 -12.36 13.47
C ALA A 118 9.48 -11.48 14.19
N LEU A 119 9.76 -10.28 13.68
CA LEU A 119 10.81 -9.42 14.22
C LEU A 119 10.43 -8.81 15.57
N PHE A 120 9.18 -8.37 15.75
CA PHE A 120 8.78 -7.57 16.91
C PHE A 120 7.94 -8.31 17.94
N GLU A 121 7.18 -9.33 17.54
CA GLU A 121 6.39 -10.16 18.49
C GLU A 121 7.15 -11.44 18.83
N GLN A 122 7.70 -12.14 17.83
CA GLN A 122 8.43 -13.40 18.06
C GLN A 122 9.92 -13.19 18.37
N HIS A 123 10.43 -11.97 18.17
CA HIS A 123 11.86 -11.65 18.32
C HIS A 123 12.78 -12.63 17.61
N SER A 124 12.43 -13.03 16.39
CA SER A 124 13.16 -14.04 15.62
C SER A 124 13.22 -13.71 14.14
N VAL A 125 14.30 -14.16 13.51
CA VAL A 125 14.52 -14.16 12.05
C VAL A 125 14.43 -15.57 11.46
N GLU A 126 14.19 -16.59 12.29
CA GLU A 126 14.11 -17.97 11.85
C GLU A 126 12.95 -18.17 10.85
N GLY A 127 13.27 -18.82 9.72
CA GLY A 127 12.30 -19.09 8.66
C GLY A 127 11.81 -17.85 7.89
N LEU A 128 12.38 -16.66 8.13
CA LEU A 128 11.98 -15.45 7.41
C LEU A 128 12.62 -15.28 6.03
N SER A 129 13.76 -15.93 5.74
CA SER A 129 14.44 -15.78 4.45
C SER A 129 13.53 -16.00 3.23
N PRO A 130 12.70 -17.07 3.16
CA PRO A 130 11.76 -17.23 2.05
C PRO A 130 10.69 -16.12 1.97
N VAL A 131 10.25 -15.59 3.11
CA VAL A 131 9.28 -14.48 3.18
C VAL A 131 9.91 -13.19 2.68
N ALA A 132 11.15 -12.90 3.07
CA ALA A 132 11.87 -11.70 2.65
C ALA A 132 12.23 -11.75 1.15
N GLN A 133 12.64 -12.91 0.64
CA GLN A 133 12.87 -13.13 -0.80
C GLN A 133 11.60 -12.93 -1.62
N ARG A 134 10.47 -13.49 -1.17
CA ARG A 134 9.17 -13.28 -1.82
C ARG A 134 8.79 -11.80 -1.79
N LEU A 135 8.93 -11.12 -0.65
CA LEU A 135 8.66 -9.69 -0.54
C LEU A 135 9.51 -8.86 -1.51
N GLN A 136 10.80 -9.18 -1.67
CA GLN A 136 11.68 -8.54 -2.65
C GLN A 136 11.15 -8.72 -4.08
N SER A 137 10.75 -9.94 -4.42
CA SER A 137 10.19 -10.27 -5.74
C SER A 137 8.91 -9.48 -6.00
N ASP A 138 8.00 -9.46 -5.01
CA ASP A 138 6.71 -8.79 -5.10
C ASP A 138 6.88 -7.27 -5.27
N VAL A 139 7.79 -6.62 -4.53
CA VAL A 139 8.03 -5.16 -4.71
C VAL A 139 8.71 -4.84 -6.04
N THR A 140 9.52 -5.76 -6.58
CA THR A 140 10.12 -5.63 -7.91
C THR A 140 9.05 -5.73 -9.00
N GLN A 141 8.15 -6.71 -8.86
CA GLN A 141 7.01 -6.89 -9.75
C GLN A 141 6.03 -5.71 -9.66
N LEU A 142 5.80 -5.17 -8.46
CA LEU A 142 5.00 -3.96 -8.24
C LEU A 142 5.54 -2.79 -9.05
N LYS A 143 6.85 -2.48 -8.95
CA LYS A 143 7.48 -1.41 -9.74
C LYS A 143 7.28 -1.66 -11.24
N LYS A 144 7.50 -2.88 -11.71
CA LYS A 144 7.34 -3.24 -13.12
C LYS A 144 5.92 -3.00 -13.62
N GLN A 145 4.91 -3.47 -12.87
CA GLN A 145 3.51 -3.30 -13.24
C GLN A 145 3.05 -1.85 -13.18
N LEU A 146 3.49 -1.07 -12.18
CA LEU A 146 3.21 0.36 -12.10
C LEU A 146 3.78 1.13 -13.30
N MET A 147 4.93 0.71 -13.85
CA MET A 147 5.52 1.32 -15.05
C MET A 147 4.90 0.85 -16.36
N ALA A 148 4.29 -0.33 -16.38
CA ALA A 148 3.60 -0.87 -17.53
C ALA A 148 2.19 -0.27 -17.71
N GLN A 149 1.53 0.12 -16.61
CA GLN A 149 0.19 0.70 -16.66
C GLN A 149 0.24 2.20 -16.94
N SER A 150 -0.56 2.65 -17.91
CA SER A 150 -0.87 4.06 -18.05
C SER A 150 -1.89 4.49 -17.00
N LEU A 151 -1.73 5.71 -16.51
CA LEU A 151 -2.70 6.36 -15.65
C LEU A 151 -3.60 7.23 -16.54
N ALA A 152 -4.90 6.97 -16.53
CA ALA A 152 -5.84 7.83 -17.24
C ALA A 152 -5.90 9.21 -16.55
N PRO A 153 -5.98 10.33 -17.31
CA PRO A 153 -5.91 11.68 -16.74
C PRO A 153 -6.91 11.95 -15.60
N ASP A 154 -8.12 11.42 -15.72
CA ASP A 154 -9.21 11.53 -14.75
C ASP A 154 -8.95 10.77 -13.44
N GLN A 155 -8.02 9.82 -13.44
CA GLN A 155 -7.66 9.07 -12.23
C GLN A 155 -6.67 9.81 -11.33
N LEU A 156 -5.92 10.78 -11.85
CA LEU A 156 -4.90 11.51 -11.06
C LEU A 156 -5.52 12.27 -9.86
N PRO A 157 -6.62 13.04 -10.00
CA PRO A 157 -7.28 13.67 -8.86
C PRO A 157 -7.89 12.67 -7.87
N ALA A 158 -8.38 11.53 -8.37
CA ALA A 158 -8.93 10.47 -7.53
C ALA A 158 -7.85 9.83 -6.64
N ILE A 159 -6.64 9.61 -7.18
CA ILE A 159 -5.48 9.14 -6.41
C ILE A 159 -5.14 10.16 -5.32
N ALA A 160 -5.04 11.45 -5.64
CA ALA A 160 -4.74 12.48 -4.65
C ALA A 160 -5.78 12.51 -3.51
N THR A 161 -7.07 12.41 -3.85
CA THR A 161 -8.17 12.37 -2.88
C THR A 161 -8.07 11.14 -1.98
N ARG A 162 -7.79 9.96 -2.57
CA ARG A 162 -7.64 8.71 -1.80
C ARG A 162 -6.44 8.77 -0.86
N THR A 163 -5.31 9.30 -1.31
CA THR A 163 -4.12 9.49 -0.45
C THR A 163 -4.42 10.40 0.72
N MET A 164 -5.11 11.52 0.50
CA MET A 164 -5.47 12.45 1.58
C MET A 164 -6.44 11.82 2.58
N ARG A 165 -7.44 11.06 2.10
CA ARG A 165 -8.36 10.31 2.98
C ARG A 165 -7.61 9.26 3.78
N SER A 166 -6.76 8.47 3.13
CA SER A 166 -5.95 7.45 3.79
C SER A 166 -5.05 8.07 4.85
N LEU A 167 -4.40 9.22 4.58
CA LEU A 167 -3.58 9.91 5.59
C LEU A 167 -4.43 10.41 6.78
N ALA A 168 -5.64 10.89 6.53
CA ALA A 168 -6.57 11.31 7.57
C ALA A 168 -6.99 10.11 8.44
N ASP A 169 -7.37 8.99 7.82
CA ASP A 169 -7.78 7.77 8.51
C ASP A 169 -6.64 7.14 9.32
N VAL A 170 -5.42 7.18 8.76
CA VAL A 170 -4.21 6.70 9.43
C VAL A 170 -3.90 7.55 10.67
N ARG A 171 -4.01 8.88 10.56
CA ARG A 171 -3.77 9.80 11.68
C ARG A 171 -4.88 9.73 12.73
N SER A 172 -6.14 9.49 12.34
CA SER A 172 -7.24 9.38 13.29
C SER A 172 -7.23 8.05 14.05
N ASN A 173 -6.84 6.96 13.41
CA ASN A 173 -7.08 5.61 13.95
C ASN A 173 -5.81 4.92 14.49
N GLY A 174 -4.61 5.48 14.30
CA GLY A 174 -3.35 4.82 14.69
C GLY A 174 -3.14 3.43 14.06
N ALA A 175 -3.91 3.12 13.00
CA ALA A 175 -4.26 1.76 12.61
C ALA A 175 -3.13 0.99 11.92
N GLN A 176 -2.10 1.68 11.42
CA GLN A 176 -1.04 1.04 10.63
C GLN A 176 0.01 0.30 11.46
N ALA A 177 0.10 0.59 12.77
CA ALA A 177 1.05 -0.04 13.70
C ALA A 177 0.32 -0.66 14.91
N SER A 178 -0.87 -1.23 14.66
CA SER A 178 -1.78 -1.67 15.73
C SER A 178 -1.25 -2.83 16.57
N CYS A 179 -0.24 -3.57 16.11
CA CYS A 179 0.31 -4.71 16.84
C CYS A 179 0.99 -4.24 18.16
N CYS A 180 1.78 -3.16 18.11
CA CYS A 180 2.51 -2.65 19.28
C CYS A 180 1.63 -2.00 20.37
N ARG A 181 0.33 -1.78 20.16
CA ARG A 181 -0.52 -1.07 21.14
C ARG A 181 -1.31 -1.98 22.07
N ARG A 182 -1.31 -3.30 21.85
CA ARG A 182 -2.20 -4.23 22.57
C ARG A 182 -1.52 -5.01 23.71
N SER A 183 -0.21 -4.82 23.92
CA SER A 183 0.57 -5.48 24.99
C SER A 183 0.44 -4.81 26.38
N THR A 184 -0.07 -3.56 26.47
CA THR A 184 -0.12 -2.80 27.74
C THR A 184 -1.49 -2.73 28.43
N ARG A 185 -2.50 -3.51 27.98
CA ARG A 185 -3.78 -3.60 28.70
C ARG A 185 -3.89 -4.94 29.42
N GLN A 186 -3.48 -4.95 30.70
CA GLN A 186 -3.93 -5.98 31.63
C GLN A 186 -5.47 -5.98 31.69
N PRO A 187 -6.14 -7.16 31.66
CA PRO A 187 -7.56 -7.23 31.92
C PRO A 187 -7.85 -6.83 33.38
N PRO A 188 -8.95 -6.11 33.68
CA PRO A 188 -9.32 -5.79 35.05
C PRO A 188 -9.62 -7.08 35.81
N THR A 189 -8.87 -7.32 36.89
CA THR A 189 -9.14 -8.39 37.85
C THR A 189 -10.40 -8.05 38.64
N TRP A 190 -11.49 -8.75 38.34
CA TRP A 190 -12.68 -8.75 39.20
C TRP A 190 -12.39 -9.60 40.43
N THR A 191 -12.31 -8.95 41.60
CA THR A 191 -12.36 -9.63 42.90
C THR A 191 -13.78 -9.52 43.45
N PRO A 192 -14.48 -10.64 43.68
CA PRO A 192 -15.79 -10.61 44.32
C PRO A 192 -15.60 -10.34 45.82
N ARG A 193 -16.40 -9.42 46.37
CA ARG A 193 -16.68 -9.32 47.81
C ARG A 193 -17.96 -10.06 48.14
#